data_AF-A0A1Y1LSI7-F1
#
_entry.id   AF-A0A1Y1LSI7-F1
#
_cell.length_a   1.000
_cell.length_b   1.000
_cell.length_c   1.000
_cell.angle_alpha   90.00
_cell.angle_beta   90.00
_cell.angle_gamma   90.00
#
_symmetry.space_group_name_H-M   'P 1'
#
loop_
_entity.id
_entity.type
_entity.pdbx_description
1 polymer ?
#
loop_
_entity_poly.entity_id
_entity_poly.type
_entity_poly.pdbx_seq_one_letter_code
_entity_poly.pdbx_strand_id
1 'polypeptide(L)'
;QNHRQSPTPSLCVASTMAVITNVPGISITVHINGEVAQEYPPLDPTDECTPGPPSNICYIESKSNQSFLVRLTLSQERTTSEANAILFTVFIDGMFARGKFADRHSTCQLSSPMTVDIKDQIIQSDVAGHCIRRSFSFSPVSLVEETTQATVERDSKRAKSLGCIEVNLATCKRGATRVLQPLAPRRNSDFVLAEKAMK
;
A
#
# COMPACT_ATOMS: atom_id res chain seq x y z
N GLN A 1 20.33 53.76 -18.72
CA GLN A 1 19.08 53.21 -18.16
C GLN A 1 19.24 51.70 -18.05
N ASN A 2 19.47 51.21 -16.84
CA ASN A 2 19.69 49.80 -16.54
C ASN A 2 18.33 49.13 -16.25
N HIS A 3 17.89 48.19 -17.09
CA HIS A 3 16.80 47.29 -16.74
C HIS A 3 17.37 45.97 -16.20
N ARG A 4 17.39 45.84 -14.88
CA ARG A 4 17.46 44.54 -14.19
C ARG A 4 16.07 43.92 -14.24
N GLN A 5 15.91 42.81 -14.95
CA GLN A 5 14.79 41.90 -14.73
C GLN A 5 15.23 40.86 -13.70
N SER A 6 14.57 40.90 -12.54
CA SER A 6 14.61 39.87 -11.51
C SER A 6 13.79 38.67 -11.95
N PRO A 7 14.29 37.42 -11.83
CA PRO A 7 13.43 36.26 -11.99
C PRO A 7 12.64 36.00 -10.70
N THR A 8 11.32 35.94 -10.83
CA THR A 8 10.41 35.36 -9.83
C THR A 8 10.69 33.86 -9.71
N PRO A 9 10.91 33.30 -8.51
CA PRO A 9 10.94 31.86 -8.34
C PRO A 9 9.51 31.32 -8.48
N SER A 10 9.24 30.59 -9.56
CA SER A 10 8.08 29.72 -9.64
C SER A 10 8.23 28.65 -8.56
N LEU A 11 7.37 28.71 -7.54
CA LEU A 11 7.22 27.63 -6.57
C LEU A 11 6.80 26.36 -7.33
N CYS A 12 7.76 25.47 -7.57
CA CYS A 12 7.47 24.08 -7.92
C CYS A 12 6.90 23.42 -6.68
N VAL A 13 5.58 23.40 -6.55
CA VAL A 13 4.90 22.49 -5.62
C VAL A 13 5.08 21.09 -6.21
N ALA A 14 6.10 20.38 -5.75
CA ALA A 14 6.26 18.96 -6.02
C ALA A 14 5.18 18.23 -5.20
N SER A 15 3.99 18.08 -5.78
CA SER A 15 3.04 17.07 -5.32
C SER A 15 3.60 15.72 -5.73
N THR A 16 4.39 15.08 -4.86
CA THR A 16 4.82 13.69 -5.04
C THR A 16 3.62 12.79 -4.78
N MET A 17 2.88 12.52 -5.84
CA MET A 17 1.97 11.40 -5.92
C MET A 17 2.77 10.24 -6.52
N ALA A 18 2.78 9.05 -5.89
CA ALA A 18 3.19 7.81 -6.52
C ALA A 18 2.18 7.45 -7.63
N VAL A 19 2.23 8.23 -8.70
CA VAL A 19 1.73 7.80 -9.98
C VAL A 19 2.75 6.78 -10.46
N ILE A 20 2.34 5.51 -10.53
CA ILE A 20 3.03 4.56 -11.39
C ILE A 20 2.88 5.15 -12.79
N THR A 21 3.90 5.90 -13.25
CA THR A 21 3.90 6.60 -14.55
C THR A 21 3.57 5.68 -15.71
N ASN A 22 3.82 4.38 -15.51
CA ASN A 22 3.58 3.30 -16.46
C ASN A 22 2.12 2.81 -16.52
N VAL A 23 1.20 3.31 -15.68
CA VAL A 23 -0.23 2.94 -15.75
C VAL A 23 -1.13 4.19 -15.76
N PRO A 24 -1.37 4.80 -16.93
CA PRO A 24 -2.11 6.06 -17.07
C PRO A 24 -3.50 6.05 -16.42
N GLY A 25 -3.85 7.09 -15.68
CA GLY A 25 -5.16 7.22 -15.05
C GLY A 25 -5.38 6.31 -13.83
N ILE A 26 -4.30 5.76 -13.26
CA ILE A 26 -4.29 5.14 -11.93
C ILE A 26 -3.34 5.91 -11.03
N SER A 27 -3.79 6.20 -9.81
CA SER A 27 -2.95 6.69 -8.73
C SER A 27 -3.22 5.89 -7.46
N ILE A 28 -2.16 5.60 -6.72
CA ILE A 28 -2.23 4.98 -5.40
C ILE A 28 -1.64 5.96 -4.41
N THR A 29 -2.30 6.16 -3.28
CA THR A 29 -1.78 6.96 -2.18
C THR A 29 -1.97 6.25 -0.85
N VAL A 30 -1.04 6.45 0.07
CA VAL A 30 -1.24 6.13 1.48
C VAL A 30 -1.73 7.39 2.19
N HIS A 31 -2.80 7.27 2.96
CA HIS A 31 -3.28 8.35 3.81
C HIS A 31 -3.03 8.01 5.27
N ILE A 32 -2.42 8.92 6.02
CA ILE A 32 -2.13 8.78 7.45
C ILE A 32 -2.94 9.85 8.18
N ASN A 33 -3.78 9.42 9.14
CA ASN A 33 -4.70 10.32 9.86
C ASN A 33 -5.59 11.20 8.95
N GLY A 34 -5.87 10.74 7.73
CA GLY A 34 -6.73 11.43 6.75
C GLY A 34 -5.97 12.24 5.69
N GLU A 35 -4.70 12.58 5.93
CA GLU A 35 -3.87 13.34 5.00
C GLU A 35 -3.06 12.41 4.09
N VAL A 36 -2.76 12.85 2.87
CA VAL A 36 -1.87 12.09 1.96
C VAL A 36 -0.48 12.07 2.58
N ALA A 37 0.09 10.87 2.74
CA ALA A 37 1.42 10.71 3.28
C ALA A 37 2.46 11.32 2.33
N GLN A 38 3.47 11.98 2.90
CA GLN A 38 4.60 12.45 2.10
C GLN A 38 5.45 11.25 1.66
N GLU A 39 5.64 11.14 0.36
CA GLU A 39 6.47 10.10 -0.25
C GLU A 39 7.88 10.62 -0.53
N TYR A 40 8.86 9.79 -0.19
CA TYR A 40 10.28 10.01 -0.44
C TYR A 40 10.80 8.98 -1.43
N PRO A 41 11.64 9.38 -2.40
CA PRO A 41 12.27 8.43 -3.31
C PRO A 41 13.25 7.52 -2.55
N PRO A 42 13.57 6.34 -3.09
CA PRO A 42 14.60 5.50 -2.51
C PRO A 42 15.97 6.19 -2.53
N LEU A 43 16.73 6.00 -1.44
CA LEU A 43 18.05 6.62 -1.26
C LEU A 43 19.04 6.16 -2.33
N ASP A 44 18.96 4.89 -2.71
CA ASP A 44 19.63 4.34 -3.88
C ASP A 44 18.54 3.98 -4.88
N PRO A 45 18.44 4.66 -6.04
CA PRO A 45 17.66 4.17 -7.14
C PRO A 45 18.31 2.85 -7.55
N THR A 46 17.76 1.74 -7.07
CA THR A 46 18.11 0.46 -7.68
C THR A 46 17.63 0.61 -9.11
N ASP A 47 18.56 0.68 -10.06
CA ASP A 47 18.27 0.59 -11.49
C ASP A 47 17.64 -0.79 -11.71
N GLU A 48 16.34 -0.92 -11.43
CA GLU A 48 15.56 -2.10 -11.77
C GLU A 48 15.29 -2.05 -13.28
N CYS A 49 16.36 -2.21 -14.05
CA CYS A 49 16.32 -2.72 -15.41
C CYS A 49 16.15 -4.25 -15.35
N THR A 50 15.21 -4.73 -14.53
CA THR A 50 14.77 -6.12 -14.49
C THR A 50 13.50 -6.22 -15.34
N PRO A 51 13.38 -7.21 -16.24
CA PRO A 51 12.17 -7.43 -17.01
C PRO A 51 11.04 -7.89 -16.07
N GLY A 52 10.30 -6.94 -15.52
CA GLY A 52 9.20 -7.14 -14.59
C GLY A 52 8.00 -6.23 -14.90
N PRO A 53 6.84 -6.48 -14.28
CA PRO A 53 5.73 -5.54 -14.36
C PRO A 53 6.15 -4.18 -13.79
N PRO A 54 5.61 -3.06 -14.31
CA PRO A 54 5.94 -1.74 -13.78
C PRO A 54 5.72 -1.63 -12.27
N SER A 55 6.80 -1.37 -11.54
CA SER A 55 6.81 -1.13 -10.10
C SER A 55 7.08 0.34 -9.81
N ASN A 56 6.65 0.79 -8.63
CA ASN A 56 7.05 2.07 -8.05
C ASN A 56 7.33 1.81 -6.57
N ILE A 57 8.49 2.25 -6.10
CA ILE A 57 8.92 2.10 -4.72
C ILE A 57 9.14 3.51 -4.16
N CYS A 58 8.51 3.78 -3.02
CA CYS A 58 8.70 5.00 -2.25
C CYS A 58 8.70 4.67 -0.75
N TYR A 59 9.21 5.61 0.03
CA TYR A 59 9.18 5.57 1.48
C TYR A 59 8.18 6.59 2.01
N ILE A 60 7.53 6.27 3.11
CA ILE A 60 6.67 7.20 3.86
C ILE A 60 7.13 7.24 5.31
N GLU A 61 7.01 8.39 5.96
CA GLU A 61 7.24 8.46 7.40
C GLU A 61 6.14 7.67 8.14
N SER A 62 6.53 6.85 9.11
CA SER A 62 5.59 6.13 9.97
C SER A 62 5.82 6.48 11.44
N LYS A 63 4.72 6.68 12.18
CA LYS A 63 4.75 6.90 13.63
C LYS A 63 3.81 5.92 14.30
N SER A 64 4.27 5.35 15.41
CA SER A 64 3.50 4.36 16.17
C SER A 64 2.11 4.89 16.54
N ASN A 65 1.12 4.01 16.49
CA ASN A 65 -0.29 4.26 16.76
C ASN A 65 -1.00 5.21 15.79
N GLN A 66 -0.36 5.63 14.69
CA GLN A 66 -1.07 6.36 13.64
C GLN A 66 -1.83 5.40 12.73
N SER A 67 -3.09 5.74 12.44
CA SER A 67 -3.93 4.95 11.55
C SER A 67 -3.68 5.37 10.11
N PHE A 68 -3.77 4.40 9.21
CA PHE A 68 -3.60 4.66 7.78
C PHE A 68 -4.61 3.91 6.91
N LEU A 69 -4.72 4.35 5.65
CA LEU A 69 -5.43 3.64 4.60
C LEU A 69 -4.65 3.73 3.29
N VAL A 70 -4.90 2.79 2.39
CA VAL A 70 -4.41 2.82 1.01
C VAL A 70 -5.57 3.13 0.09
N ARG A 71 -5.43 4.16 -0.73
CA ARG A 71 -6.44 4.64 -1.66
C ARG A 71 -5.98 4.40 -3.08
N LEU A 72 -6.83 3.72 -3.85
CA LEU A 72 -6.75 3.71 -5.31
C LEU A 72 -7.64 4.85 -5.85
N THR A 73 -7.11 5.63 -6.78
CA THR A 73 -7.87 6.62 -7.57
C THR A 73 -7.78 6.25 -9.05
N LEU A 74 -8.95 6.10 -9.69
CA LEU A 74 -9.07 5.94 -11.13
C LEU A 74 -9.51 7.27 -11.74
N SER A 75 -8.74 7.76 -12.70
CA SER A 75 -9.03 9.02 -13.38
C SER A 75 -10.28 8.91 -14.28
N GLN A 76 -10.89 10.05 -14.57
CA GLN A 76 -12.09 10.12 -15.41
C GLN A 76 -11.79 9.76 -16.87
N GLU A 77 -10.55 9.93 -17.32
CA GLU A 77 -10.11 9.69 -18.69
C GLU A 77 -9.78 8.22 -18.92
N ARG A 78 -9.59 7.44 -17.86
CA ARG A 78 -9.32 6.01 -17.97
C ARG A 78 -10.60 5.29 -18.40
N THR A 79 -10.62 4.86 -19.67
CA THR A 79 -11.63 3.95 -20.20
C THR A 79 -11.26 2.52 -19.83
N THR A 80 -12.12 1.87 -19.06
CA THR A 80 -12.08 0.42 -18.89
C THR A 80 -13.21 -0.15 -19.75
N SER A 81 -12.96 -1.26 -20.45
CA SER A 81 -14.04 -1.97 -21.14
C SER A 81 -15.09 -2.44 -20.13
N GLU A 82 -16.37 -2.50 -20.52
CA GLU A 82 -17.48 -2.99 -19.70
C GLU A 82 -17.24 -4.38 -19.08
N ALA A 83 -16.40 -5.19 -19.73
CA ALA A 83 -16.05 -6.53 -19.28
C ALA A 83 -14.87 -6.56 -18.29
N ASN A 84 -14.20 -5.44 -18.05
CA ASN A 84 -12.95 -5.38 -17.29
C ASN A 84 -13.11 -4.61 -15.97
N ALA A 85 -12.50 -5.13 -14.92
CA ALA A 85 -12.36 -4.47 -13.62
C ALA A 85 -10.89 -4.49 -13.20
N ILE A 86 -10.52 -3.57 -12.30
CA ILE A 86 -9.21 -3.55 -11.66
C ILE A 86 -9.34 -4.20 -10.30
N LEU A 87 -8.57 -5.27 -10.07
CA LEU A 87 -8.40 -5.85 -8.75
C LEU A 87 -7.24 -5.13 -8.05
N PHE A 88 -7.59 -4.40 -7.00
CA PHE A 88 -6.69 -3.67 -6.12
C PHE A 88 -6.45 -4.47 -4.85
N THR A 89 -5.23 -4.97 -4.67
CA THR A 89 -4.85 -5.82 -3.55
C THR A 89 -3.75 -5.16 -2.72
N VAL A 90 -3.91 -5.19 -1.40
CA VAL A 90 -2.95 -4.63 -0.44
C VAL A 90 -2.40 -5.76 0.42
N PHE A 91 -1.08 -5.79 0.55
CA PHE A 91 -0.32 -6.61 1.48
C PHE A 91 0.39 -5.69 2.48
N ILE A 92 0.41 -6.09 3.75
CA ILE A 92 1.07 -5.36 4.83
C ILE A 92 2.00 -6.34 5.53
N ASP A 93 3.26 -5.96 5.69
CA ASP A 93 4.31 -6.79 6.29
C ASP A 93 4.50 -8.14 5.57
N GLY A 94 4.24 -8.19 4.26
CA GLY A 94 4.27 -9.41 3.43
C GLY A 94 3.02 -10.29 3.54
N MET A 95 2.00 -9.87 4.28
CA MET A 95 0.75 -10.61 4.47
C MET A 95 -0.40 -9.97 3.71
N PHE A 96 -1.23 -10.79 3.04
CA PHE A 96 -2.44 -10.29 2.39
C PHE A 96 -3.36 -9.62 3.41
N ALA A 97 -3.66 -8.34 3.20
CA ALA A 97 -4.54 -7.58 4.07
C ALA A 97 -5.97 -7.56 3.51
N ARG A 98 -6.13 -7.15 2.24
CA ARG A 98 -7.43 -7.10 1.56
C ARG A 98 -7.30 -6.90 0.06
N GLY A 99 -8.33 -7.31 -0.68
CA GLY A 99 -8.55 -6.94 -2.08
C GLY A 99 -9.91 -6.29 -2.31
N LYS A 100 -9.99 -5.37 -3.28
CA LYS A 100 -11.23 -4.76 -3.77
C LYS A 100 -11.24 -4.68 -5.29
N PHE A 101 -12.42 -4.79 -5.87
CA PHE A 101 -12.61 -4.51 -7.30
C PHE A 101 -12.97 -3.03 -7.47
N ALA A 102 -12.35 -2.42 -8.48
CA ALA A 102 -12.68 -1.10 -8.96
C ALA A 102 -13.17 -1.25 -10.40
N ASP A 103 -14.46 -1.00 -10.62
CA ASP A 103 -15.07 -0.91 -11.93
C ASP A 103 -15.87 0.39 -12.01
N ARG A 104 -15.85 1.05 -13.17
CA ARG A 104 -16.54 2.34 -13.35
C ARG A 104 -18.02 2.16 -13.69
N HIS A 105 -18.41 0.99 -14.18
CA HIS A 105 -19.78 0.75 -14.61
C HIS A 105 -20.75 0.52 -13.43
N SER A 106 -20.26 0.22 -12.23
CA SER A 106 -21.07 0.09 -11.01
C SER A 106 -21.45 1.43 -10.38
N THR A 107 -20.79 2.54 -10.73
CA THR A 107 -21.05 3.86 -10.15
C THR A 107 -21.71 4.79 -11.16
N CYS A 108 -22.92 5.26 -10.86
CA CYS A 108 -23.70 6.19 -11.69
C CYS A 108 -23.06 7.60 -11.85
N GLN A 109 -21.78 7.77 -11.51
CA GLN A 109 -21.06 9.04 -11.51
C GLN A 109 -19.95 9.01 -12.57
N LEU A 110 -20.35 9.10 -13.84
CA LEU A 110 -19.44 9.14 -14.98
C LEU A 110 -18.53 10.40 -14.99
N SER A 111 -18.85 11.41 -14.19
CA SER A 111 -18.23 12.74 -14.21
C SER A 111 -17.18 13.00 -13.12
N SER A 112 -16.80 12.01 -12.30
CA SER A 112 -15.82 12.22 -11.22
C SER A 112 -14.82 11.06 -11.13
N PRO A 113 -13.58 11.30 -10.66
CA PRO A 113 -12.63 10.23 -10.37
C PRO A 113 -13.22 9.23 -9.38
N MET A 114 -13.01 7.94 -9.62
CA MET A 114 -13.45 6.88 -8.72
C MET A 114 -12.37 6.62 -7.68
N THR A 115 -12.73 6.60 -6.40
CA THR A 115 -11.81 6.25 -5.31
C THR A 115 -12.22 4.95 -4.63
N VAL A 116 -11.23 4.13 -4.27
CA VAL A 116 -11.42 2.87 -3.54
C VAL A 116 -10.43 2.81 -2.39
N ASP A 117 -10.96 2.80 -1.17
CA ASP A 117 -10.14 2.78 0.05
C ASP A 117 -10.05 1.38 0.66
N ILE A 118 -8.85 0.98 1.05
CA ILE A 118 -8.60 -0.17 1.91
C ILE A 118 -7.97 0.35 3.21
N LYS A 119 -8.73 0.29 4.30
CA LYS A 119 -8.36 0.84 5.62
C LYS A 119 -8.39 -0.18 6.77
N ASP A 120 -8.80 -1.39 6.45
CA ASP A 120 -9.00 -2.46 7.43
C ASP A 120 -8.94 -3.83 6.77
N GLN A 121 -8.62 -4.82 7.58
CA GLN A 121 -8.78 -6.24 7.24
C GLN A 121 -9.92 -6.86 8.04
N ILE A 122 -10.49 -7.92 7.49
CA ILE A 122 -11.44 -8.78 8.19
C ILE A 122 -10.67 -10.04 8.59
N ILE A 123 -10.64 -10.35 9.87
CA ILE A 123 -10.09 -11.60 10.40
C ILE A 123 -11.19 -12.43 11.04
N GLN A 124 -10.98 -13.73 11.07
CA GLN A 124 -11.88 -14.65 11.76
C GLN A 124 -11.81 -14.41 13.28
N SER A 125 -12.97 -14.33 13.92
CA SER A 125 -13.05 -14.31 15.39
C SER A 125 -12.92 -15.73 15.93
N ASP A 126 -12.47 -15.83 17.17
CA ASP A 126 -12.64 -17.00 18.04
C ASP A 126 -14.12 -17.36 18.29
N VAL A 127 -15.01 -16.37 18.29
CA VAL A 127 -16.46 -16.58 18.40
C VAL A 127 -17.04 -17.05 17.07
N ALA A 128 -17.70 -18.21 17.07
CA ALA A 128 -18.33 -18.79 15.90
C ALA A 128 -19.33 -17.82 15.23
N GLY A 129 -19.26 -17.72 13.90
CA GLY A 129 -20.10 -16.83 13.11
C GLY A 129 -19.71 -15.34 13.15
N HIS A 130 -18.67 -14.96 13.90
CA HIS A 130 -18.23 -13.58 14.03
C HIS A 130 -16.90 -13.33 13.30
N CYS A 131 -16.71 -12.10 12.82
CA CYS A 131 -15.46 -11.63 12.27
C CYS A 131 -15.05 -10.33 12.96
N ILE A 132 -13.75 -10.13 13.09
CA ILE A 132 -13.19 -8.91 13.64
C ILE A 132 -12.74 -8.04 12.49
N ARG A 133 -13.19 -6.79 12.47
CA ARG A 133 -12.71 -5.77 11.55
C ARG A 133 -11.59 -5.01 12.24
N ARG A 134 -10.39 -5.08 11.68
CA ARG A 134 -9.20 -4.45 12.24
C ARG A 134 -8.70 -3.33 11.33
N SER A 135 -8.81 -2.09 11.81
CA SER A 135 -8.23 -0.93 11.13
C SER A 135 -6.70 -1.03 11.08
N PHE A 136 -6.10 -0.45 10.04
CA PHE A 136 -4.65 -0.42 9.93
C PHE A 136 -4.05 0.71 10.76
N SER A 137 -2.97 0.37 11.47
CA SER A 137 -2.17 1.31 12.24
C SER A 137 -0.72 0.86 12.27
N PHE A 138 0.21 1.81 12.32
CA PHE A 138 1.62 1.48 12.54
C PHE A 138 1.82 1.04 14.00
N SER A 139 2.47 -0.09 14.20
CA SER A 139 2.80 -0.60 15.54
C SER A 139 4.28 -0.40 15.83
N PRO A 140 4.66 -0.15 17.09
CA PRO A 140 6.06 -0.16 17.47
C PRO A 140 6.66 -1.55 17.27
N VAL A 141 7.93 -1.61 16.89
CA VAL A 141 8.71 -2.84 16.86
C VAL A 141 9.45 -2.93 18.20
N SER A 142 9.26 -4.04 18.92
CA SER A 142 9.98 -4.30 20.16
C SER A 142 11.14 -5.25 19.90
N LEU A 143 12.31 -4.94 20.45
CA LEU A 143 13.50 -5.77 20.32
C LEU A 143 13.80 -6.46 21.64
N VAL A 144 14.22 -7.72 21.55
CA VAL A 144 14.68 -8.50 22.70
C VAL A 144 16.06 -9.07 22.44
N GLU A 145 16.85 -9.16 23.50
CA GLU A 145 18.12 -9.89 23.50
C GLU A 145 17.81 -11.41 23.49
N GLU A 146 17.50 -11.95 22.31
CA GLU A 146 17.24 -13.38 22.14
C GLU A 146 18.51 -14.15 21.77
N THR A 147 18.70 -15.31 22.39
CA THR A 147 19.97 -16.04 22.44
C THR A 147 20.07 -17.24 21.52
N THR A 148 18.98 -17.73 20.92
CA THR A 148 19.00 -18.95 20.08
C THR A 148 19.08 -18.64 18.59
N GLN A 149 19.93 -19.37 17.87
CA GLN A 149 20.10 -19.22 16.41
C GLN A 149 18.79 -19.44 15.64
N ALA A 150 17.99 -20.41 16.07
CA ALA A 150 16.71 -20.71 15.43
C ALA A 150 15.70 -19.55 15.51
N THR A 151 15.69 -18.79 16.61
CA THR A 151 14.83 -17.61 16.72
C THR A 151 15.35 -16.46 15.87
N VAL A 152 16.66 -16.24 15.82
CA VAL A 152 17.27 -15.22 14.95
C VAL A 152 16.93 -15.48 13.48
N GLU A 153 17.10 -16.71 12.98
CA GLU A 153 16.80 -17.03 11.58
C GLU A 153 15.31 -16.86 11.24
N ARG A 154 14.40 -17.23 12.16
CA ARG A 154 12.96 -17.04 12.00
C ARG A 154 12.62 -15.56 11.93
N ASP A 155 13.17 -14.77 12.85
CA ASP A 155 12.89 -13.34 12.96
C ASP A 155 13.52 -12.56 11.81
N SER A 156 14.71 -12.95 11.31
CA SER A 156 15.31 -12.35 10.12
C SER A 156 14.43 -12.53 8.89
N LYS A 157 13.79 -13.70 8.74
CA LYS A 157 12.83 -13.92 7.64
C LYS A 157 11.60 -13.02 7.79
N ARG A 158 11.10 -12.81 9.01
CA ARG A 158 9.97 -11.92 9.30
C ARG A 158 10.31 -10.44 9.12
N ALA A 159 11.54 -10.04 9.45
CA ALA A 159 12.00 -8.66 9.36
C ALA A 159 12.09 -8.17 7.91
N LYS A 160 12.34 -9.06 6.93
CA LYS A 160 12.49 -8.70 5.51
C LYS A 160 11.30 -7.97 4.90
N SER A 161 10.08 -8.34 5.28
CA SER A 161 8.86 -7.73 4.77
C SER A 161 8.27 -6.67 5.70
N LEU A 162 8.86 -6.49 6.88
CA LEU A 162 8.33 -5.60 7.92
C LEU A 162 8.35 -4.13 7.47
N GLY A 163 7.26 -3.42 7.75
CA GLY A 163 7.11 -2.02 7.36
C GLY A 163 6.81 -1.82 5.88
N CYS A 164 6.66 -2.91 5.10
CA CYS A 164 6.31 -2.84 3.70
C CYS A 164 4.78 -2.84 3.51
N ILE A 165 4.29 -1.85 2.76
CA ILE A 165 2.94 -1.83 2.21
C ILE A 165 3.07 -2.10 0.71
N GLU A 166 2.71 -3.31 0.29
CA GLU A 166 2.76 -3.71 -1.11
C GLU A 166 1.36 -3.62 -1.73
N VAL A 167 1.30 -2.98 -2.90
CA VAL A 167 0.06 -2.79 -3.65
C VAL A 167 0.16 -3.48 -5.00
N ASN A 168 -0.71 -4.46 -5.21
CA ASN A 168 -0.81 -5.20 -6.45
C ASN A 168 -2.08 -4.83 -7.22
N LEU A 169 -1.89 -4.45 -8.48
CA LEU A 169 -2.97 -4.17 -9.42
C LEU A 169 -3.02 -5.26 -10.49
N ALA A 170 -4.21 -5.80 -10.74
CA ALA A 170 -4.44 -6.73 -11.83
C ALA A 170 -5.71 -6.37 -12.61
N THR A 171 -5.67 -6.47 -13.93
CA THR A 171 -6.89 -6.43 -14.75
C THR A 171 -7.59 -7.79 -14.66
N CYS A 172 -8.89 -7.79 -14.42
CA CYS A 172 -9.71 -8.99 -14.35
C CYS A 172 -11.00 -8.83 -15.16
N LYS A 173 -11.60 -9.94 -15.58
CA LYS A 173 -12.90 -9.94 -16.26
C LYS A 173 -14.03 -9.98 -15.24
N ARG A 174 -15.06 -9.16 -15.44
CA ARG A 174 -16.28 -9.18 -14.63
C ARG A 174 -16.92 -10.57 -14.71
N GLY A 175 -17.30 -11.13 -13.56
CA GLY A 175 -17.87 -12.48 -13.46
C GLY A 175 -16.84 -13.61 -13.44
N ALA A 176 -15.55 -13.34 -13.65
CA ALA A 176 -14.51 -14.33 -13.43
C ALA A 176 -14.37 -14.63 -11.93
N THR A 177 -14.30 -15.92 -11.58
CA THR A 177 -14.07 -16.34 -10.19
C THR A 177 -12.58 -16.41 -9.94
N ARG A 178 -12.12 -15.78 -8.85
CA ARG A 178 -10.78 -16.00 -8.31
C ARG A 178 -10.95 -16.72 -6.98
N VAL A 179 -10.28 -17.85 -6.80
CA VAL A 179 -10.19 -18.52 -5.50
C VAL A 179 -9.48 -17.55 -4.56
N LEU A 180 -10.21 -17.01 -3.58
CA LEU A 180 -9.59 -16.30 -2.48
C LEU A 180 -8.91 -17.33 -1.59
N GLN A 181 -7.64 -17.08 -1.25
CA GLN A 181 -7.01 -17.88 -0.21
C GLN A 181 -7.81 -17.73 1.10
N PRO A 182 -8.00 -18.82 1.87
CA PRO A 182 -8.64 -18.73 3.17
C PRO A 182 -7.98 -17.64 4.01
N LEU A 183 -8.80 -16.88 4.74
CA LEU A 183 -8.28 -15.93 5.72
C LEU A 183 -7.42 -16.71 6.71
N ALA A 184 -6.11 -16.52 6.68
CA ALA A 184 -5.24 -17.14 7.66
C ALA A 184 -5.59 -16.57 9.05
N PRO A 185 -5.75 -17.42 10.08
CA PRO A 185 -5.95 -16.94 11.44
C PRO A 185 -4.73 -16.10 11.85
N ARG A 186 -4.92 -14.79 12.01
CA ARG A 186 -3.86 -13.87 12.44
C ARG A 186 -3.87 -13.82 13.96
N ARG A 187 -2.81 -14.30 14.60
CA ARG A 187 -2.62 -14.09 16.04
C ARG A 187 -2.26 -12.62 16.30
N ASN A 188 -2.91 -12.03 17.30
CA ASN A 188 -2.44 -10.80 17.92
C ASN A 188 -1.20 -11.15 18.74
N SER A 189 -0.03 -10.99 18.14
CA SER A 189 1.22 -10.97 18.89
C SER A 189 1.80 -9.57 18.82
N ASP A 190 2.25 -9.06 19.96
CA ASP A 190 3.19 -7.94 19.97
C ASP A 190 4.37 -8.31 19.08
N PHE A 191 4.77 -7.37 18.21
CA PHE A 191 5.80 -7.65 17.22
C PHE A 191 7.19 -7.53 17.87
N VAL A 192 7.55 -8.60 18.57
CA VAL A 192 8.85 -8.79 19.22
C VAL A 192 9.78 -9.52 18.25
N LEU A 193 10.97 -8.96 18.03
CA LEU A 193 12.04 -9.56 17.24
C LEU A 193 13.34 -9.65 18.03
N ALA A 194 14.14 -10.68 17.75
CA ALA A 194 15.54 -10.71 18.17
C ALA A 194 16.31 -9.51 17.60
N GLU A 195 17.07 -8.78 18.42
CA GLU A 195 17.84 -7.61 17.95
C GLU A 195 18.80 -7.98 16.79
N LYS A 196 19.40 -9.17 16.84
CA LYS A 196 20.27 -9.71 15.79
C LYS A 196 19.55 -9.93 14.45
N ALA A 197 18.23 -10.03 14.44
CA ALA A 197 17.45 -10.24 13.23
C ALA A 197 17.26 -8.97 12.38
N MET A 198 17.53 -7.80 12.97
CA MET A 198 17.43 -6.48 12.31
C MET A 198 18.77 -6.00 11.72
N LYS A 199 19.84 -6.76 11.92
CA LYS A 199 21.21 -6.45 11.48
C LYS A 199 21.52 -7.11 10.14
#